data_AF-A0A9E2K5A1-F1
#
_entry.id   AF-A0A9E2K5A1-F1
#
_cell.length_a   1.000
_cell.length_b   1.000
_cell.length_c   1.000
_cell.angle_alpha   90.00
_cell.angle_beta   90.00
_cell.angle_gamma   90.00
#
_symmetry.space_group_name_H-M   'P 1'
#
loop_
_entity.id
_entity.type
_entity.pdbx_description
1 polymer ?
#
loop_
_entity_poly.entity_id
_entity_poly.type
_entity_poly.pdbx_seq_one_letter_code
_entity_poly.pdbx_strand_id
1 'polypeptide(L)'
;MSTPENAWMARSLAALATDRAHVGDSAGALQAAERLVASCAADPAAEGRSFVSGALVDLAIALQQSGDPAAAVTVGNRLDTAFGDRHDPAVRTDLARGLHNLALHRAEAGDLPGAIHAGTRLAWEFSADTDPVIREAVARGMRNLAIDQATAGDLTTAIATAEQLAERYGADIATPVRTAVAGAMVNLADHLTRAGRQDDAVAAGERLIAMFGSDTDAAVQQCVQRVRGSAGDADGPHTLSEFLGGD
;
A
#
# COMPACT_ATOMS: atom_id res chain seq x y z
N MET A 1 -23.20 10.00 24.08
CA MET A 1 -22.53 8.93 24.86
C MET A 1 -23.09 7.62 24.35
N SER A 2 -22.24 6.74 23.83
CA SER A 2 -22.69 5.40 23.40
C SER A 2 -23.18 4.60 24.59
N THR A 3 -24.23 3.81 24.41
CA THR A 3 -24.71 2.95 25.49
C THR A 3 -23.74 1.78 25.69
N PRO A 4 -23.56 1.28 26.93
CA PRO A 4 -22.73 0.10 27.18
C PRO A 4 -23.15 -1.12 26.34
N GLU A 5 -24.44 -1.25 26.04
CA GLU A 5 -25.02 -2.31 25.22
C GLU A 5 -24.57 -2.24 23.76
N ASN A 6 -24.57 -1.04 23.15
CA ASN A 6 -24.09 -0.83 21.78
C ASN A 6 -22.58 -1.13 21.67
N ALA A 7 -21.81 -0.70 22.67
CA ALA A 7 -20.37 -0.92 22.73
C ALA A 7 -19.99 -2.40 22.89
N TRP A 8 -20.76 -3.17 23.66
CA TRP A 8 -20.59 -4.62 23.77
C TRP A 8 -20.98 -5.33 22.46
N MET A 9 -22.12 -4.95 21.86
CA MET A 9 -22.61 -5.59 20.64
C MET A 9 -21.62 -5.42 19.48
N ALA A 10 -21.06 -4.23 19.30
CA ALA A 10 -20.04 -3.97 18.27
C ALA A 10 -18.81 -4.87 18.47
N ARG A 11 -18.32 -5.01 19.71
CA ARG A 11 -17.18 -5.89 20.03
C ARG A 11 -17.47 -7.36 19.72
N SER A 12 -18.66 -7.84 20.09
CA SER A 12 -19.07 -9.22 19.79
C SER A 12 -19.21 -9.47 18.29
N LEU A 13 -19.73 -8.52 17.52
CA LEU A 13 -19.84 -8.63 16.07
C LEU A 13 -18.46 -8.61 15.39
N ALA A 14 -17.54 -7.76 15.85
CA ALA A 14 -16.17 -7.74 15.35
C ALA A 14 -15.45 -9.08 15.60
N ALA A 15 -15.51 -9.61 16.82
CA ALA A 15 -14.92 -10.91 17.15
C ALA A 15 -15.53 -12.03 16.30
N LEU A 16 -16.86 -12.07 16.17
CA LEU A 16 -17.54 -13.06 15.34
C LEU A 16 -17.10 -12.99 13.86
N ALA A 17 -16.92 -11.78 13.32
CA ALA A 17 -16.47 -11.61 11.94
C ALA A 17 -15.07 -12.19 11.73
N THR A 18 -14.14 -11.86 12.62
CA THR A 18 -12.75 -12.34 12.56
C THR A 18 -12.64 -13.85 12.81
N ASP A 19 -13.36 -14.40 13.79
CA ASP A 19 -13.37 -15.84 14.05
C ASP A 19 -13.87 -16.62 12.83
N ARG A 20 -14.92 -16.11 12.17
CA ARG A 20 -15.45 -16.68 10.93
C ARG A 20 -14.45 -16.62 9.79
N ALA A 21 -13.75 -15.50 9.63
CA ALA A 21 -12.67 -15.39 8.65
C ALA A 21 -11.61 -16.48 8.86
N HIS A 22 -11.14 -16.67 10.11
CA HIS A 22 -10.11 -17.66 10.44
C HIS A 22 -10.54 -19.12 10.20
N VAL A 23 -11.82 -19.44 10.30
CA VAL A 23 -12.34 -20.78 9.99
C VAL A 23 -12.78 -20.93 8.52
N GLY A 24 -12.53 -19.92 7.67
CA GLY A 24 -12.87 -19.92 6.25
C GLY A 24 -14.34 -19.65 5.93
N ASP A 25 -15.14 -19.21 6.91
CA ASP A 25 -16.54 -18.78 6.70
C ASP A 25 -16.60 -17.31 6.28
N SER A 26 -16.13 -17.02 5.07
CA SER A 26 -16.12 -15.65 4.53
C SER A 26 -17.53 -15.05 4.43
N ALA A 27 -18.53 -15.85 4.07
CA ALA A 27 -19.91 -15.38 3.95
C ALA A 27 -20.46 -14.91 5.31
N GLY A 28 -20.24 -15.71 6.37
CA GLY A 28 -20.64 -15.34 7.72
C GLY A 28 -19.82 -14.19 8.30
N ALA A 29 -18.54 -14.06 7.91
CA ALA A 29 -17.69 -12.93 8.26
C ALA A 29 -18.23 -11.62 7.66
N LEU A 30 -18.57 -11.61 6.37
CA LEU A 30 -19.17 -10.46 5.68
C LEU A 30 -20.53 -10.08 6.27
N GLN A 31 -21.36 -11.07 6.61
CA GLN A 31 -22.64 -10.79 7.28
C GLN A 31 -22.44 -10.12 8.66
N ALA A 32 -21.45 -10.57 9.43
CA ALA A 32 -21.12 -9.97 10.72
C ALA A 32 -20.58 -8.54 10.54
N ALA A 33 -19.76 -8.30 9.52
CA ALA A 33 -19.26 -6.97 9.17
C ALA A 33 -20.38 -5.98 8.83
N GLU A 34 -21.38 -6.40 8.04
CA GLU A 34 -22.52 -5.53 7.73
C GLU A 34 -23.34 -5.17 8.97
N ARG A 35 -23.55 -6.13 9.86
CA ARG A 35 -24.21 -5.88 11.14
C ARG A 35 -23.40 -4.93 12.03
N LEU A 36 -22.07 -5.06 12.01
CA LEU A 36 -21.17 -4.17 12.73
C LEU A 36 -21.29 -2.73 12.22
N VAL A 37 -21.28 -2.53 10.90
CA VAL A 37 -21.48 -1.20 10.30
C VAL A 37 -22.87 -0.64 10.63
N ALA A 38 -23.91 -1.46 10.56
CA ALA A 38 -25.27 -1.04 10.94
C ALA A 38 -25.38 -0.62 12.41
N SER A 39 -24.66 -1.30 13.33
CA SER A 39 -24.62 -0.91 14.74
C SER A 39 -24.02 0.49 14.96
N CYS A 40 -23.06 0.87 14.11
CA CYS A 40 -22.45 2.20 14.12
C CYS A 40 -23.44 3.30 13.67
N ALA A 41 -24.28 3.01 12.67
CA ALA A 41 -25.28 3.96 12.19
C ALA A 41 -26.36 4.26 13.25
N ALA A 42 -26.63 3.30 14.14
CA ALA A 42 -27.55 3.47 15.27
C ALA A 42 -26.94 4.27 16.45
N ASP A 43 -25.61 4.38 16.53
CA ASP A 43 -24.88 5.08 17.60
C ASP A 43 -23.76 5.95 17.02
N PRO A 44 -24.05 7.20 16.61
CA PRO A 44 -23.12 8.04 15.86
C PRO A 44 -22.06 8.70 16.76
N ALA A 45 -21.64 8.06 17.84
CA ALA A 45 -20.51 8.54 18.63
C ALA A 45 -19.19 8.33 17.86
N ALA A 46 -18.24 9.26 18.07
CA ALA A 46 -16.90 9.15 17.46
C ALA A 46 -16.16 7.88 17.88
N GLU A 47 -16.31 7.44 19.13
CA GLU A 47 -15.72 6.21 19.65
C GLU A 47 -16.26 4.96 18.94
N GLY A 48 -17.58 4.90 18.69
CA GLY A 48 -18.20 3.81 17.94
C GLY A 48 -17.70 3.75 16.50
N ARG A 49 -17.58 4.92 15.83
CA ARG A 49 -17.02 5.01 14.47
C ARG A 49 -15.58 4.51 14.41
N SER A 50 -14.72 4.98 15.31
CA SER A 50 -13.31 4.57 15.35
C SER A 50 -13.16 3.07 15.63
N PHE A 51 -13.95 2.51 16.54
CA PHE A 51 -13.91 1.07 16.80
C PHE A 51 -14.31 0.27 15.55
N VAL A 52 -15.38 0.68 14.87
CA VAL A 52 -15.89 -0.03 13.69
C VAL A 52 -14.96 0.10 12.50
N SER A 53 -14.35 1.28 12.26
CA SER A 53 -13.36 1.45 11.19
C SER A 53 -12.14 0.55 11.41
N GLY A 54 -11.61 0.52 12.63
CA GLY A 54 -10.48 -0.34 12.99
C GLY A 54 -10.82 -1.83 12.80
N ALA A 55 -11.98 -2.25 13.28
CA ALA A 55 -12.43 -3.64 13.14
C ALA A 55 -12.61 -4.09 11.68
N LEU A 56 -13.07 -3.21 10.78
CA LEU A 56 -13.13 -3.53 9.36
C LEU A 56 -11.74 -3.69 8.73
N VAL A 57 -10.77 -2.86 9.13
CA VAL A 57 -9.38 -3.01 8.68
C VAL A 57 -8.82 -4.36 9.11
N ASP A 58 -8.97 -4.71 10.38
CA ASP A 58 -8.47 -5.97 10.94
C ASP A 58 -9.14 -7.19 10.29
N LEU A 59 -10.45 -7.09 10.02
CA LEU A 59 -11.19 -8.14 9.33
C LEU A 59 -10.71 -8.33 7.88
N ALA A 60 -10.47 -7.26 7.13
CA ALA A 60 -9.96 -7.35 5.77
C ALA A 60 -8.60 -8.08 5.74
N ILE A 61 -7.72 -7.75 6.71
CA ILE A 61 -6.42 -8.43 6.86
C ILE A 61 -6.60 -9.91 7.20
N ALA A 62 -7.50 -10.23 8.14
CA ALA A 62 -7.77 -11.61 8.54
C ALA A 62 -8.32 -12.46 7.39
N LEU A 63 -9.25 -11.92 6.60
CA LEU A 63 -9.78 -12.58 5.40
C LEU A 63 -8.67 -12.83 4.37
N GLN A 64 -7.77 -11.86 4.17
CA GLN A 64 -6.65 -12.08 3.26
C GLN A 64 -5.71 -13.18 3.75
N GLN A 65 -5.33 -13.14 5.03
CA GLN A 65 -4.46 -14.15 5.63
C GLN A 65 -5.10 -15.55 5.64
N SER A 66 -6.42 -15.61 5.63
CA SER A 66 -7.20 -16.86 5.53
C SER A 66 -7.39 -17.35 4.10
N GLY A 67 -6.84 -16.64 3.10
CA GLY A 67 -6.85 -17.06 1.70
C GLY A 67 -8.08 -16.63 0.91
N ASP A 68 -8.84 -15.63 1.39
CA ASP A 68 -9.98 -15.05 0.66
C ASP A 68 -9.77 -13.55 0.34
N PRO A 69 -8.95 -13.25 -0.69
CA PRO A 69 -8.71 -11.87 -1.13
C PRO A 69 -9.99 -11.16 -1.59
N ALA A 70 -10.95 -11.89 -2.16
CA ALA A 70 -12.19 -11.29 -2.66
C ALA A 70 -13.07 -10.78 -1.51
N ALA A 71 -13.17 -11.55 -0.42
CA ALA A 71 -13.86 -11.11 0.79
C ALA A 71 -13.11 -9.94 1.45
N ALA A 72 -11.78 -9.96 1.48
CA ALA A 72 -10.98 -8.84 1.99
C ALA A 72 -11.24 -7.53 1.22
N VAL A 73 -11.28 -7.60 -0.12
CA VAL A 73 -11.65 -6.46 -0.98
C VAL A 73 -13.07 -5.96 -0.69
N THR A 74 -14.02 -6.87 -0.46
CA THR A 74 -15.40 -6.52 -0.09
C THR A 74 -15.45 -5.71 1.20
N VAL A 75 -14.73 -6.15 2.23
CA VAL A 75 -14.64 -5.43 3.51
C VAL A 75 -13.95 -4.08 3.36
N GLY A 76 -12.87 -4.00 2.57
CA GLY A 76 -12.18 -2.73 2.29
C GLY A 76 -13.07 -1.71 1.57
N ASN A 77 -13.85 -2.14 0.56
CA ASN A 77 -14.85 -1.27 -0.09
C ASN A 77 -15.94 -0.83 0.87
N ARG A 78 -16.29 -1.68 1.84
CA ARG A 78 -17.30 -1.34 2.84
C ARG A 78 -16.80 -0.30 3.83
N LEU A 79 -15.56 -0.44 4.33
CA LEU A 79 -14.89 0.58 5.13
C LEU A 79 -14.89 1.91 4.39
N ASP A 80 -14.48 1.89 3.14
CA ASP A 80 -14.44 3.07 2.29
C ASP A 80 -15.82 3.75 2.17
N THR A 81 -16.83 3.00 1.76
CA THR A 81 -18.20 3.53 1.60
C THR A 81 -18.78 4.06 2.90
N ALA A 82 -18.48 3.42 4.04
CA ALA A 82 -19.05 3.80 5.34
C ALA A 82 -18.34 5.01 5.99
N PHE A 83 -17.04 5.19 5.71
CA PHE A 83 -16.19 6.13 6.44
C PHE A 83 -15.42 7.12 5.54
N GLY A 84 -15.56 7.05 4.23
CA GLY A 84 -14.79 7.85 3.26
C GLY A 84 -14.91 9.36 3.44
N ASP A 85 -16.07 9.85 3.89
CA ASP A 85 -16.33 11.28 4.12
C ASP A 85 -16.18 11.68 5.60
N ARG A 86 -15.52 10.84 6.42
CA ARG A 86 -15.36 11.10 7.86
C ARG A 86 -14.01 11.73 8.14
N HIS A 87 -14.03 12.76 8.99
CA HIS A 87 -12.85 13.52 9.36
C HIS A 87 -12.41 13.29 10.81
N ASP A 88 -13.00 12.32 11.51
CA ASP A 88 -12.54 11.94 12.85
C ASP A 88 -11.09 11.42 12.76
N PRO A 89 -10.14 11.88 13.59
CA PRO A 89 -8.72 11.53 13.44
C PRO A 89 -8.44 10.03 13.41
N ALA A 90 -9.03 9.26 14.32
CA ALA A 90 -8.81 7.82 14.37
C ALA A 90 -9.42 7.09 13.16
N VAL A 91 -10.58 7.55 12.68
CA VAL A 91 -11.21 7.00 11.46
C VAL A 91 -10.37 7.31 10.23
N ARG A 92 -9.76 8.50 10.16
CA ARG A 92 -8.82 8.86 9.08
C ARG A 92 -7.59 7.94 9.07
N THR A 93 -7.02 7.65 10.23
CA THR A 93 -5.91 6.68 10.34
C THR A 93 -6.31 5.29 9.85
N ASP A 94 -7.49 4.80 10.24
CA ASP A 94 -8.00 3.51 9.80
C ASP A 94 -8.33 3.50 8.30
N LEU A 95 -8.89 4.59 7.77
CA LEU A 95 -9.20 4.73 6.34
C LEU A 95 -7.92 4.72 5.51
N ALA A 96 -6.87 5.42 5.92
CA ALA A 96 -5.58 5.40 5.22
C ALA A 96 -4.97 3.98 5.20
N ARG A 97 -4.97 3.29 6.34
CA ARG A 97 -4.50 1.89 6.45
C ARG A 97 -5.36 0.95 5.60
N GLY A 98 -6.67 1.13 5.64
CA GLY A 98 -7.65 0.35 4.90
C GLY A 98 -7.54 0.52 3.39
N LEU A 99 -7.35 1.74 2.88
CA LEU A 99 -7.15 1.99 1.45
C LEU A 99 -5.83 1.42 0.94
N HIS A 100 -4.76 1.50 1.73
CA HIS A 100 -3.49 0.84 1.42
C HIS A 100 -3.67 -0.68 1.27
N ASN A 101 -4.36 -1.31 2.24
CA ASN A 101 -4.64 -2.74 2.20
C ASN A 101 -5.60 -3.11 1.06
N LEU A 102 -6.63 -2.30 0.80
CA LEU A 102 -7.56 -2.50 -0.30
C LEU A 102 -6.84 -2.49 -1.66
N ALA A 103 -5.92 -1.56 -1.86
CA ALA A 103 -5.10 -1.52 -3.08
C ALA A 103 -4.27 -2.80 -3.23
N LEU A 104 -3.59 -3.22 -2.16
CA LEU A 104 -2.79 -4.46 -2.14
C LEU A 104 -3.64 -5.70 -2.45
N HIS A 105 -4.76 -5.88 -1.76
CA HIS A 105 -5.63 -7.04 -1.93
C HIS A 105 -6.26 -7.09 -3.33
N ARG A 106 -6.59 -5.94 -3.92
CA ARG A 106 -7.04 -5.88 -5.31
C ARG A 106 -5.97 -6.30 -6.30
N ALA A 107 -4.73 -5.83 -6.12
CA ALA A 107 -3.62 -6.25 -6.97
C ALA A 107 -3.39 -7.77 -6.86
N GLU A 108 -3.40 -8.32 -5.64
CA GLU A 108 -3.28 -9.76 -5.38
C GLU A 108 -4.45 -10.58 -5.97
N ALA A 109 -5.65 -9.99 -6.04
CA ALA A 109 -6.83 -10.57 -6.69
C ALA A 109 -6.82 -10.43 -8.23
N GLY A 110 -5.83 -9.75 -8.82
CA GLY A 110 -5.75 -9.48 -10.26
C GLY A 110 -6.57 -8.28 -10.75
N ASP A 111 -7.19 -7.51 -9.84
CA ASP A 111 -7.89 -6.25 -10.15
C ASP A 111 -6.91 -5.06 -10.11
N LEU A 112 -5.99 -5.02 -11.09
CA LEU A 112 -5.03 -3.91 -11.22
C LEU A 112 -5.72 -2.53 -11.37
N PRO A 113 -6.79 -2.35 -12.18
CA PRO A 113 -7.46 -1.07 -12.28
C PRO A 113 -8.04 -0.59 -10.94
N GLY A 114 -8.66 -1.48 -10.17
CA GLY A 114 -9.17 -1.14 -8.86
C GLY A 114 -8.07 -0.89 -7.82
N ALA A 115 -6.92 -1.57 -7.92
CA ALA A 115 -5.76 -1.34 -7.07
C ALA A 115 -5.19 0.07 -7.29
N ILE A 116 -5.00 0.45 -8.57
CA ILE A 116 -4.57 1.79 -8.97
C ILE A 116 -5.56 2.85 -8.48
N HIS A 117 -6.87 2.59 -8.59
CA HIS A 117 -7.90 3.50 -8.10
C HIS A 117 -7.79 3.74 -6.58
N ALA A 118 -7.68 2.67 -5.79
CA ALA A 118 -7.57 2.77 -4.33
C ALA A 118 -6.27 3.46 -3.90
N GLY A 119 -5.13 3.12 -4.52
CA GLY A 119 -3.84 3.75 -4.26
C GLY A 119 -3.81 5.24 -4.64
N THR A 120 -4.41 5.60 -5.76
CA THR A 120 -4.52 7.01 -6.21
C THR A 120 -5.34 7.82 -5.21
N ARG A 121 -6.47 7.27 -4.74
CA ARG A 121 -7.31 7.93 -3.74
C ARG A 121 -6.57 8.12 -2.42
N LEU A 122 -5.88 7.10 -1.92
CA LEU A 122 -5.05 7.20 -0.71
C LEU A 122 -4.01 8.33 -0.84
N ALA A 123 -3.29 8.37 -1.97
CA ALA A 123 -2.25 9.37 -2.21
C ALA A 123 -2.79 10.80 -2.31
N TRP A 124 -4.01 10.98 -2.81
CA TRP A 124 -4.67 12.28 -2.95
C TRP A 124 -5.28 12.76 -1.63
N GLU A 125 -6.13 11.95 -1.00
CA GLU A 125 -6.91 12.30 0.20
C GLU A 125 -6.00 12.63 1.40
N PHE A 126 -4.89 11.91 1.54
CA PHE A 126 -3.98 12.04 2.67
C PHE A 126 -2.65 12.71 2.29
N SER A 127 -2.65 13.46 1.19
CA SER A 127 -1.43 14.05 0.60
C SER A 127 -0.67 15.01 1.53
N ALA A 128 -1.37 15.70 2.44
CA ALA A 128 -0.80 16.71 3.33
C ALA A 128 -0.84 16.30 4.81
N ASP A 129 -1.12 15.02 5.10
CA ASP A 129 -1.32 14.57 6.48
C ASP A 129 0.01 14.46 7.25
N THR A 130 0.01 14.89 8.51
CA THR A 130 1.20 14.87 9.38
C THR A 130 1.16 13.74 10.40
N ASP A 131 0.10 12.94 10.45
CA ASP A 131 0.06 11.76 11.31
C ASP A 131 1.07 10.70 10.83
N PRO A 132 1.98 10.21 11.68
CA PRO A 132 3.01 9.24 11.27
C PRO A 132 2.45 7.95 10.66
N VAL A 133 1.32 7.46 11.18
CA VAL A 133 0.69 6.21 10.70
C VAL A 133 0.07 6.44 9.32
N ILE A 134 -0.56 7.61 9.11
CA ILE A 134 -1.10 7.99 7.80
C ILE A 134 0.05 8.18 6.78
N ARG A 135 1.13 8.89 7.14
CA ARG A 135 2.28 9.06 6.25
C ARG A 135 2.88 7.73 5.82
N GLU A 136 3.05 6.79 6.74
CA GLU A 136 3.53 5.45 6.41
C GLU A 136 2.57 4.73 5.43
N ALA A 137 1.27 4.75 5.71
CA ALA A 137 0.27 4.15 4.85
C ALA A 137 0.31 4.76 3.43
N VAL A 138 0.39 6.09 3.33
CA VAL A 138 0.48 6.80 2.04
C VAL A 138 1.78 6.45 1.32
N ALA A 139 2.93 6.42 2.00
CA ALA A 139 4.20 6.11 1.37
C ALA A 139 4.22 4.68 0.80
N ARG A 140 3.74 3.71 1.58
CA ARG A 140 3.62 2.31 1.14
C ARG A 140 2.60 2.16 0.01
N GLY A 141 1.47 2.86 0.10
CA GLY A 141 0.43 2.87 -0.92
C GLY A 141 0.91 3.47 -2.24
N MET A 142 1.63 4.60 -2.21
CA MET A 142 2.22 5.22 -3.40
C MET A 142 3.30 4.34 -4.05
N ARG A 143 4.11 3.64 -3.24
CA ARG A 143 5.05 2.63 -3.76
C ARG A 143 4.31 1.54 -4.53
N ASN A 144 3.26 0.97 -3.94
CA ASN A 144 2.47 -0.06 -4.58
C ASN A 144 1.74 0.48 -5.83
N LEU A 145 1.20 1.70 -5.76
CA LEU A 145 0.58 2.37 -6.90
C LEU A 145 1.55 2.50 -8.09
N ALA A 146 2.80 2.91 -7.85
CA ALA A 146 3.81 2.99 -8.91
C ALA A 146 4.11 1.61 -9.52
N ILE A 147 4.16 0.56 -8.70
CA ILE A 147 4.35 -0.83 -9.15
C ILE A 147 3.16 -1.29 -9.99
N ASP A 148 1.92 -1.02 -9.55
CA ASP A 148 0.70 -1.41 -10.24
C ASP A 148 0.56 -0.68 -11.58
N GLN A 149 0.89 0.62 -11.62
CA GLN A 149 0.95 1.42 -12.85
C GLN A 149 1.99 0.87 -13.84
N ALA A 150 3.19 0.54 -13.35
CA ALA A 150 4.24 -0.04 -14.18
C ALA A 150 3.84 -1.43 -14.71
N THR A 151 3.20 -2.24 -13.86
CA THR A 151 2.67 -3.57 -14.23
C THR A 151 1.56 -3.45 -15.28
N ALA A 152 0.72 -2.42 -15.21
CA ALA A 152 -0.28 -2.10 -16.22
C ALA A 152 0.32 -1.54 -17.53
N GLY A 153 1.64 -1.35 -17.61
CA GLY A 153 2.35 -0.81 -18.77
C GLY A 153 2.42 0.71 -18.83
N ASP A 154 1.83 1.42 -17.85
CA ASP A 154 1.89 2.88 -17.77
C ASP A 154 3.14 3.34 -16.99
N LEU A 155 4.31 3.12 -17.62
CA LEU A 155 5.60 3.48 -17.05
C LEU A 155 5.76 4.98 -16.83
N THR A 156 5.12 5.82 -17.65
CA THR A 156 5.18 7.28 -17.50
C THR A 156 4.51 7.71 -16.20
N THR A 157 3.30 7.22 -15.92
CA THR A 157 2.61 7.52 -14.67
C THR A 157 3.32 6.88 -13.47
N ALA A 158 3.87 5.67 -13.63
CA ALA A 158 4.67 5.03 -12.58
C ALA A 158 5.90 5.87 -12.16
N ILE A 159 6.64 6.42 -13.12
CA ILE A 159 7.75 7.35 -12.86
C ILE A 159 7.24 8.57 -12.09
N ALA A 160 6.15 9.19 -12.57
CA ALA A 160 5.59 10.39 -11.94
C ALA A 160 5.15 10.13 -10.49
N THR A 161 4.54 8.97 -10.20
CA THR A 161 4.16 8.58 -8.84
C THR A 161 5.37 8.35 -7.94
N ALA A 162 6.41 7.69 -8.44
CA ALA A 162 7.64 7.46 -7.68
C ALA A 162 8.39 8.76 -7.38
N GLU A 163 8.44 9.70 -8.32
CA GLU A 163 9.03 11.03 -8.10
C GLU A 163 8.23 11.82 -7.06
N GLN A 164 6.89 11.84 -7.16
CA GLN A 164 6.05 12.49 -6.14
C GLN A 164 6.27 11.89 -4.74
N LEU A 165 6.43 10.57 -4.67
CA LEU A 165 6.74 9.87 -3.42
C LEU A 165 8.11 10.32 -2.87
N ALA A 166 9.12 10.39 -3.72
CA ALA A 166 10.48 10.81 -3.35
C ALA A 166 10.56 12.29 -2.95
N GLU A 167 9.86 13.17 -3.65
CA GLU A 167 9.76 14.60 -3.30
C GLU A 167 9.08 14.81 -1.94
N ARG A 168 8.00 14.07 -1.68
CA ARG A 168 7.20 14.23 -0.46
C ARG A 168 7.89 13.64 0.76
N TYR A 169 8.50 12.46 0.63
CA TYR A 169 8.95 11.65 1.75
C TYR A 169 10.43 11.29 1.74
N GLY A 170 11.21 11.76 0.76
CA GLY A 170 12.63 11.46 0.65
C GLY A 170 13.49 11.93 1.83
N ALA A 171 13.01 12.90 2.60
CA ALA A 171 13.67 13.41 3.80
C ALA A 171 12.96 13.00 5.11
N ASP A 172 12.02 12.05 5.08
CA ASP A 172 11.27 11.65 6.29
C ASP A 172 12.18 10.96 7.31
N ILE A 173 11.99 11.25 8.60
CA ILE A 173 12.77 10.67 9.70
C ILE A 173 12.35 9.24 10.02
N ALA A 174 11.14 8.82 9.63
CA ALA A 174 10.63 7.48 9.88
C ALA A 174 11.23 6.48 8.88
N THR A 175 11.94 5.48 9.40
CA THR A 175 12.49 4.38 8.59
C THR A 175 11.45 3.74 7.66
N PRO A 176 10.24 3.34 8.11
CA PRO A 176 9.26 2.69 7.24
C PRO A 176 8.89 3.53 6.01
N VAL A 177 8.84 4.85 6.17
CA VAL A 177 8.57 5.80 5.09
C VAL A 177 9.74 5.85 4.10
N ARG A 178 10.98 6.01 4.59
CA ARG A 178 12.18 5.99 3.73
C ARG A 178 12.35 4.66 2.99
N THR A 179 12.06 3.53 3.64
CA THR A 179 12.08 2.21 3.00
C THR A 179 11.04 2.11 1.87
N ALA A 180 9.87 2.74 2.03
CA ALA A 180 8.87 2.79 0.97
C ALA A 180 9.35 3.60 -0.25
N VAL A 181 9.96 4.77 -0.02
CA VAL A 181 10.58 5.58 -1.08
C VAL A 181 11.68 4.78 -1.80
N ALA A 182 12.62 4.21 -1.03
CA ALA A 182 13.73 3.46 -1.58
C ALA A 182 13.26 2.25 -2.39
N GLY A 183 12.29 1.50 -1.86
CA GLY A 183 11.68 0.37 -2.54
C GLY A 183 10.94 0.75 -3.81
N ALA A 184 10.30 1.93 -3.88
CA ALA A 184 9.65 2.40 -5.10
C ALA A 184 10.66 2.60 -6.24
N MET A 185 11.79 3.26 -5.95
CA MET A 185 12.83 3.52 -6.94
C MET A 185 13.47 2.23 -7.47
N VAL A 186 13.73 1.26 -6.59
CA VAL A 186 14.25 -0.07 -7.00
C VAL A 186 13.27 -0.77 -7.93
N ASN A 187 11.99 -0.87 -7.53
CA ASN A 187 11.00 -1.58 -8.34
C ASN A 187 10.75 -0.87 -9.66
N LEU A 188 10.77 0.46 -9.66
CA LEU A 188 10.66 1.25 -10.88
C LEU A 188 11.82 0.97 -11.84
N ALA A 189 13.06 1.00 -11.35
CA ALA A 189 14.25 0.68 -12.15
C ALA A 189 14.16 -0.73 -12.76
N ASP A 190 13.68 -1.72 -12.00
CA ASP A 190 13.48 -3.09 -12.48
C ASP A 190 12.43 -3.15 -13.61
N HIS A 191 11.31 -2.44 -13.47
CA HIS A 191 10.26 -2.38 -14.51
C HIS A 191 10.75 -1.65 -15.77
N LEU A 192 11.47 -0.54 -15.61
CA LEU A 192 12.03 0.23 -16.71
C LEU A 192 13.08 -0.59 -17.48
N THR A 193 13.94 -1.31 -16.77
CA THR A 193 14.92 -2.22 -17.38
C THR A 193 14.24 -3.29 -18.21
N ARG A 194 13.21 -3.96 -17.66
CA ARG A 194 12.43 -4.98 -18.38
C ARG A 194 11.70 -4.42 -19.61
N ALA A 195 11.37 -3.13 -19.60
CA ALA A 195 10.76 -2.43 -20.72
C ALA A 195 11.77 -1.85 -21.73
N GLY A 196 13.08 -2.07 -21.53
CA GLY A 196 14.13 -1.53 -22.40
C GLY A 196 14.40 -0.04 -22.23
N ARG A 197 13.85 0.60 -21.19
CA ARG A 197 14.05 2.03 -20.86
C ARG A 197 15.26 2.19 -19.93
N GLN A 198 16.44 1.84 -20.44
CA GLN A 198 17.68 1.78 -19.65
C GLN A 198 18.05 3.13 -19.02
N ASP A 199 17.99 4.23 -19.78
CA ASP A 199 18.32 5.56 -19.27
C ASP A 199 17.44 5.98 -18.09
N ASP A 200 16.13 5.69 -18.17
CA ASP A 200 15.20 5.99 -17.07
C ASP A 200 15.45 5.08 -15.85
N ALA A 201 15.81 3.82 -16.08
CA ALA A 201 16.16 2.89 -15.00
C ALA A 201 17.42 3.36 -14.25
N VAL A 202 18.44 3.80 -14.98
CA VAL A 202 19.66 4.39 -14.42
C VAL A 202 19.31 5.65 -13.64
N ALA A 203 18.50 6.55 -14.20
CA ALA A 203 18.09 7.79 -13.52
C ALA A 203 17.37 7.51 -12.18
N ALA A 204 16.46 6.54 -12.14
CA ALA A 204 15.80 6.12 -10.89
C ALA A 204 16.81 5.60 -9.86
N GLY A 205 17.79 4.82 -10.31
CA GLY A 205 18.85 4.28 -9.48
C GLY A 205 19.81 5.34 -8.93
N GLU A 206 20.26 6.26 -9.78
CA GLU A 206 21.10 7.40 -9.39
C GLU A 206 20.39 8.28 -8.37
N ARG A 207 19.09 8.51 -8.55
CA ARG A 207 18.29 9.29 -7.62
C ARG A 207 18.15 8.60 -6.26
N LEU A 208 17.97 7.29 -6.23
CA LEU A 208 18.01 6.50 -5.00
C LEU A 208 19.35 6.66 -4.27
N ILE A 209 20.47 6.54 -4.98
CA ILE A 209 21.82 6.66 -4.41
C ILE A 209 22.07 8.09 -3.92
N ALA A 210 21.66 9.11 -4.67
CA ALA A 210 21.82 10.50 -4.28
C ALA A 210 21.06 10.81 -2.98
N MET A 211 19.86 10.22 -2.82
CA MET A 211 19.01 10.45 -1.66
C MET A 211 19.45 9.66 -0.43
N PHE A 212 19.75 8.37 -0.59
CA PHE A 212 19.96 7.44 0.53
C PHE A 212 21.34 6.79 0.56
N GLY A 213 22.29 7.23 -0.26
CA GLY A 213 23.63 6.63 -0.36
C GLY A 213 24.43 6.63 0.96
N SER A 214 24.03 7.45 1.93
CA SER A 214 24.61 7.55 3.27
C SER A 214 23.62 7.23 4.40
N ASP A 215 22.42 6.72 4.08
CA ASP A 215 21.44 6.32 5.09
C ASP A 215 22.01 5.20 5.98
N THR A 216 21.78 5.26 7.29
CA THR A 216 22.31 4.26 8.23
C THR A 216 21.38 3.06 8.41
N ASP A 217 20.15 3.15 7.91
CA ASP A 217 19.16 2.08 8.03
C ASP A 217 19.49 0.91 7.10
N ALA A 218 19.47 -0.31 7.65
CA ALA A 218 19.85 -1.51 6.92
C ALA A 218 18.90 -1.84 5.75
N ALA A 219 17.59 -1.62 5.92
CA ALA A 219 16.60 -1.91 4.87
C ALA A 219 16.72 -0.90 3.72
N VAL A 220 16.93 0.38 4.04
CA VAL A 220 17.20 1.41 3.03
C VAL A 220 18.52 1.12 2.30
N GLN A 221 19.58 0.76 3.02
CA GLN A 221 20.86 0.40 2.40
C GLN A 221 20.76 -0.84 1.51
N GLN A 222 19.94 -1.83 1.85
CA GLN A 222 19.71 -2.97 0.98
C GLN A 222 19.18 -2.55 -0.39
N CYS A 223 18.26 -1.58 -0.46
CA CYS A 223 17.77 -1.02 -1.71
C CYS A 223 18.89 -0.33 -2.50
N VAL A 224 19.72 0.48 -1.84
CA VAL A 224 20.87 1.18 -2.46
C VAL A 224 21.86 0.18 -3.06
N GLN A 225 22.20 -0.88 -2.33
CA GLN A 225 23.14 -1.90 -2.79
C GLN A 225 22.60 -2.70 -3.97
N ARG A 226 21.29 -2.96 -4.02
CA ARG A 226 20.65 -3.64 -5.15
C ARG A 226 20.86 -2.87 -6.47
N VAL A 227 20.65 -1.55 -6.45
CA VAL A 227 20.86 -0.70 -7.63
C VAL A 227 22.35 -0.62 -8.01
N ARG A 228 23.25 -0.51 -7.02
CA ARG A 228 24.70 -0.51 -7.28
C ARG A 228 25.17 -1.81 -7.94
N GLY A 229 24.63 -2.95 -7.50
CA GLY A 229 24.93 -4.26 -8.10
C GLY A 229 24.49 -4.33 -9.56
N SER A 230 23.25 -3.91 -9.86
CA SER A 230 22.76 -3.91 -11.25
C SER A 230 23.50 -2.96 -12.18
N ALA A 231 24.01 -1.83 -11.67
CA ALA A 231 24.82 -0.91 -12.46
C ALA A 231 26.22 -1.48 -12.75
N GLY A 232 26.82 -2.22 -11.81
CA GLY A 232 28.11 -2.88 -11.99
C GLY A 232 28.09 -4.00 -13.03
N ASP A 233 26.96 -4.67 -13.20
CA ASP A 233 26.76 -5.70 -14.24
C ASP A 233 26.58 -5.09 -15.65
N ALA A 234 26.08 -3.85 -15.74
CA ALA A 234 25.88 -3.13 -17.01
C ALA A 234 27.16 -2.44 -17.54
N ASP A 235 28.16 -2.24 -16.67
CA ASP A 235 29.42 -1.54 -16.97
C ASP A 235 30.58 -2.50 -17.33
N GLY A 236 30.30 -3.81 -17.42
CA GLY A 236 31.21 -4.77 -18.03
C GLY A 236 31.25 -4.54 -19.54
N PRO A 237 32.42 -4.47 -20.19
CA PRO A 237 32.47 -4.22 -21.62
C PRO A 237 31.86 -5.43 -22.31
N HIS A 238 30.63 -5.31 -22.80
CA HIS A 238 30.14 -6.16 -23.89
C HIS A 238 30.92 -5.74 -25.14
N THR A 239 32.20 -6.13 -25.20
CA THR A 239 32.96 -6.04 -26.43
C THR A 239 32.22 -6.89 -27.46
N LEU A 240 31.77 -6.23 -28.52
CA LEU A 240 31.28 -6.80 -29.79
C LEU A 240 32.33 -7.70 -30.50
N SER A 241 33.24 -8.33 -29.77
CA SER A 241 34.32 -9.17 -30.29
C SER A 241 34.07 -10.68 -30.14
N GLU A 242 32.99 -11.12 -29.49
CA GLU A 242 32.69 -12.56 -29.35
C GLU A 242 31.59 -13.10 -30.29
N PHE A 243 30.96 -12.26 -31.12
CA PHE A 243 29.92 -12.71 -32.07
C PHE A 243 30.36 -12.77 -33.55
N LEU A 244 31.63 -12.48 -33.86
CA LEU A 244 32.21 -12.63 -35.19
C LEU A 244 33.56 -13.36 -35.11
N GLY A 245 33.55 -14.58 -34.58
CA GLY A 245 34.61 -15.56 -34.80
C GLY A 245 34.29 -16.37 -36.06
N GLY A 246 34.72 -15.86 -37.22
CA GLY A 246 34.90 -16.66 -38.41
C GLY A 246 36.34 -17.19 -38.45
N ASP A 247 36.48 -18.50 -38.53
CA ASP A 247 37.21 -19.23 -39.58
C ASP A 247 36.71 -20.68 -39.61
#